data_AF-A0A5B9Q870-F1
#
_entry.id   AF-A0A5B9Q870-F1
#
_cell.length_a   1.000
_cell.length_b   1.000
_cell.length_c   1.000
_cell.angle_alpha   90.00
_cell.angle_beta   90.00
_cell.angle_gamma   90.00
#
_symmetry.space_group_name_H-M   'P 1'
#
loop_
_entity.id
_entity.type
_entity.pdbx_description
1 polymer ?
#
loop_
_entity_poly.entity_id
_entity_poly.type
_entity_poly.pdbx_seq_one_letter_code
_entity_poly.pdbx_strand_id
1 'polypeptide(L)'
;MYSACPNLLELKSPTDSLLLNVLEDRHKSSRLREERTIPRVPVVEIYRNATENIVNVRIGRWRVLSSDVHRRIAEVRELGCQRIAVRIELDDHNRLASHCTIWELYDSEGHLLSMLQDMGDREIWLTTGFRRKSL
;
A
#
# COMPACT_ATOMS: atom_id res chain seq x y z
N MET A 1 -17.91 -13.78 26.30
CA MET A 1 -18.63 -13.39 25.07
C MET A 1 -17.66 -12.58 24.22
N TYR A 2 -17.08 -13.18 23.17
CA TYR A 2 -16.18 -12.48 22.26
C TYR A 2 -16.97 -12.11 21.00
N SER A 3 -17.12 -10.81 20.76
CA SER A 3 -17.73 -10.27 19.55
C SER A 3 -16.72 -10.37 18.42
N ALA A 4 -16.96 -11.29 17.48
CA ALA A 4 -16.27 -11.33 16.21
C ALA A 4 -16.88 -10.23 15.32
N CYS A 5 -16.09 -9.26 14.88
CA CYS A 5 -16.47 -8.37 13.79
C CYS A 5 -16.01 -9.02 12.48
N PRO A 6 -16.92 -9.50 11.61
CA PRO A 6 -16.56 -9.90 10.27
C PRO A 6 -16.60 -8.65 9.39
N ASN A 7 -15.46 -8.02 9.13
CA ASN A 7 -15.36 -7.10 8.00
C ASN A 7 -15.21 -7.94 6.73
N LEU A 8 -16.35 -8.49 6.27
CA LEU A 8 -16.50 -8.94 4.88
C LEU A 8 -16.48 -7.68 4.01
N LEU A 9 -15.32 -7.41 3.39
CA LEU A 9 -15.19 -6.34 2.41
C LEU A 9 -15.77 -6.81 1.07
N GLU A 10 -16.77 -6.09 0.58
CA GLU A 10 -17.27 -6.22 -0.80
C GLU A 10 -16.13 -5.93 -1.79
N LEU A 11 -15.78 -6.94 -2.59
CA LEU A 11 -14.85 -6.80 -3.72
C LEU A 11 -15.44 -5.86 -4.78
N LYS A 12 -14.80 -4.71 -5.04
CA LYS A 12 -15.23 -3.76 -6.07
C LYS A 12 -14.39 -3.75 -7.36
N SER A 13 -13.32 -4.53 -7.47
CA SER A 13 -12.54 -4.63 -8.71
C SER A 13 -11.86 -5.99 -8.87
N PRO A 14 -11.84 -6.59 -10.08
CA PRO A 14 -11.12 -7.85 -10.35
C PRO A 14 -9.60 -7.74 -10.12
N THR A 15 -9.02 -6.54 -10.15
CA THR A 15 -7.61 -6.29 -9.84
C THR A 15 -7.31 -6.38 -8.34
N ASP A 16 -8.27 -6.02 -7.48
CA ASP A 16 -8.14 -6.10 -6.02
C ASP A 16 -7.99 -7.56 -5.55
N SER A 17 -8.70 -8.49 -6.20
CA SER A 17 -8.69 -9.92 -5.86
C SER A 17 -7.39 -10.61 -6.23
N LEU A 18 -6.81 -10.27 -7.40
CA LEU A 18 -5.56 -10.86 -7.87
C LEU A 18 -4.38 -10.40 -7.00
N LEU A 19 -4.38 -9.15 -6.55
CA LEU A 19 -3.32 -8.61 -5.68
C LEU A 19 -3.36 -9.24 -4.27
N LEU A 20 -4.53 -9.40 -3.68
CA LEU A 20 -4.68 -10.08 -2.38
C LEU A 20 -4.25 -11.55 -2.46
N ASN A 21 -4.71 -12.28 -3.48
CA ASN A 21 -4.39 -13.70 -3.62
C ASN A 21 -2.90 -13.97 -3.89
N VAL A 22 -2.22 -13.13 -4.69
CA VAL A 22 -0.77 -13.28 -4.95
C VAL A 22 0.07 -12.98 -3.69
N LEU A 23 -0.43 -12.16 -2.77
CA LEU A 23 0.27 -11.79 -1.55
C LEU A 23 0.01 -12.76 -0.39
N GLU A 24 -1.16 -13.39 -0.32
CA GLU A 24 -1.52 -14.35 0.73
C GLU A 24 -0.94 -15.76 0.52
N ASP A 25 -0.84 -16.25 -0.72
CA ASP A 25 -0.46 -17.65 -1.00
C ASP A 25 1.01 -17.99 -0.70
N ARG A 26 1.87 -17.00 -0.45
CA ARG A 26 3.30 -17.25 -0.18
C ARG A 26 3.65 -17.55 1.29
N HIS A 27 2.73 -17.44 2.25
CA HIS A 27 3.11 -17.48 3.67
C HIS A 27 2.20 -18.27 4.61
N LYS A 28 1.51 -19.31 4.14
CA LYS A 28 1.00 -20.38 5.02
C LYS A 28 2.13 -21.32 5.45
N SER A 29 3.17 -20.81 6.12
CA SER A 29 4.19 -21.61 6.82
C SER A 29 5.09 -20.71 7.67
N SER A 30 4.62 -20.27 8.84
CA SER A 30 5.52 -20.00 9.98
C SER A 30 4.71 -19.80 11.25
N ARG A 31 5.13 -20.54 12.28
CA ARG A 31 4.43 -20.84 13.52
C ARG A 31 4.35 -19.67 14.50
N LEU A 32 3.26 -19.70 15.26
CA LEU A 32 3.06 -19.21 16.63
C LEU A 32 4.36 -18.93 17.42
N ARG A 33 4.53 -17.68 17.86
CA ARG A 33 5.30 -17.34 19.05
C ARG A 33 4.59 -16.20 19.80
N GLU A 34 4.38 -16.42 21.09
CA GLU A 34 3.86 -15.45 22.05
C GLU A 34 4.78 -14.22 22.10
N GLU A 35 4.22 -13.02 21.89
CA GLU A 35 4.97 -11.77 21.94
C GLU A 35 4.57 -10.92 23.15
N ARG A 36 5.57 -10.66 23.99
CA ARG A 36 5.55 -9.62 25.01
C ARG A 36 5.16 -8.28 24.37
N THR A 37 4.18 -7.60 24.97
CA THR A 37 3.63 -6.32 24.52
C THR A 37 4.60 -5.17 24.81
N ILE A 38 5.65 -5.06 23.99
CA ILE A 38 6.41 -3.81 23.84
C ILE A 38 5.55 -2.91 22.95
N PRO A 39 5.31 -1.62 23.29
CA PRO A 39 4.61 -0.71 22.39
C PRO A 39 5.44 -0.57 21.11
N ARG A 40 5.00 -1.23 20.04
CA ARG A 40 5.60 -1.13 18.71
C ARG A 40 5.33 0.27 18.20
N VAL A 41 6.38 1.00 17.85
CA VAL A 41 6.27 2.22 17.04
C VAL A 41 5.44 1.85 15.80
N PRO A 42 4.41 2.64 15.44
CA PRO A 42 3.59 2.34 14.28
C PRO A 42 4.48 2.25 13.05
N VAL A 43 4.38 1.14 12.32
CA VAL A 43 5.15 0.87 11.10
C VAL A 43 4.78 1.89 10.01
N VAL A 44 3.55 2.40 10.05
CA VAL A 44 3.04 3.43 9.16
C VAL A 44 2.28 4.51 9.94
N GLU A 45 2.48 5.77 9.57
CA GLU A 45 1.72 6.91 10.07
C GLU A 45 1.06 7.63 8.90
N ILE A 46 -0.25 7.87 9.03
CA ILE A 46 -1.07 8.47 7.98
C ILE A 46 -1.56 9.83 8.48
N TYR A 47 -1.24 10.89 7.74
CA TYR A 47 -1.70 12.24 8.02
C TYR A 47 -2.79 12.61 7.03
N ARG A 48 -3.91 13.11 7.55
CA ARG A 48 -5.08 13.53 6.77
C ARG A 48 -5.37 15.01 6.98
N ASN A 49 -5.97 15.65 6.00
CA ASN A 49 -6.50 17.01 6.14
C ASN A 49 -7.93 17.01 6.73
N ALA A 50 -8.52 18.19 6.91
CA ALA A 50 -9.88 18.36 7.45
C ALA A 50 -10.99 17.69 6.62
N THR A 51 -10.70 17.33 5.37
CA THR A 51 -11.62 16.61 4.47
C THR A 51 -11.34 15.11 4.41
N GLU A 52 -10.56 14.58 5.36
CA GLU A 52 -10.14 13.17 5.44
C GLU A 52 -9.28 12.67 4.26
N ASN A 53 -8.79 13.56 3.40
CA ASN A 53 -7.87 13.21 2.33
C ASN A 53 -6.47 12.97 2.90
N ILE A 54 -5.79 11.91 2.43
CA ILE A 54 -4.41 11.60 2.85
C ILE A 54 -3.48 12.64 2.25
N VAL A 55 -2.78 13.39 3.10
CA VAL A 55 -1.80 14.41 2.68
C VAL A 55 -0.38 13.89 2.77
N ASN A 56 -0.08 13.06 3.77
CA ASN A 56 1.22 12.43 3.94
C ASN A 56 1.08 11.01 4.49
N VAL A 57 2.01 10.14 4.10
CA VAL A 57 2.20 8.81 4.67
C VAL A 57 3.68 8.66 5.01
N ARG A 58 3.97 8.32 6.26
CA ARG A 58 5.31 7.96 6.71
C ARG A 58 5.38 6.45 6.92
N ILE A 59 6.32 5.79 6.25
CA ILE A 59 6.55 4.34 6.35
C ILE A 59 7.96 4.11 6.90
N GLY A 60 8.06 3.36 7.99
CA GLY A 60 9.32 3.14 8.68
C GLY A 60 9.97 4.45 9.13
N ARG A 61 11.31 4.50 9.07
CA ARG A 61 12.06 5.64 9.63
C ARG A 61 12.18 6.84 8.67
N TRP A 62 12.17 6.60 7.37
CA TRP A 62 12.66 7.60 6.40
C TRP A 62 11.80 7.77 5.16
N ARG A 63 10.88 6.83 4.84
CA ARG A 63 10.04 6.97 3.66
C ARG A 63 8.86 7.87 3.97
N VAL A 64 8.77 9.00 3.27
CA VAL A 64 7.61 9.89 3.31
C VAL A 64 7.06 10.02 1.91
N LEU A 65 5.75 9.81 1.77
CA LEU A 65 4.99 10.04 0.56
C LEU A 65 4.03 11.18 0.81
N SER A 66 3.98 12.14 -0.10
CA SER A 66 3.09 13.30 -0.02
C SER A 66 2.13 13.31 -1.19
N SER A 67 0.89 13.73 -0.93
CA SER A 67 -0.04 14.12 -1.99
C SER A 67 0.29 15.54 -2.45
N ASP A 68 0.12 15.81 -3.73
CA ASP A 68 0.26 17.12 -4.35
C ASP A 68 -0.80 17.33 -5.45
N VAL A 69 -0.64 18.36 -6.27
CA VAL A 69 -1.59 18.70 -7.34
C VAL A 69 -1.65 17.67 -8.47
N HIS A 70 -0.61 16.87 -8.66
CA HIS A 70 -0.49 15.86 -9.72
C HIS A 70 -0.63 14.43 -9.19
N ARG A 71 -0.52 14.25 -7.88
CA ARG A 71 -0.48 12.95 -7.21
C ARG A 71 -1.38 12.96 -5.99
N ARG A 72 -2.35 12.04 -5.97
CA ARG A 72 -3.19 11.79 -4.81
C ARG A 72 -2.86 10.43 -4.20
N ILE A 73 -2.56 10.39 -2.90
CA ILE A 73 -2.54 9.14 -2.15
C ILE A 73 -3.99 8.76 -1.84
N ALA A 74 -4.52 7.80 -2.58
CA ALA A 74 -5.90 7.38 -2.49
C ALA A 74 -6.13 6.37 -1.36
N GLU A 75 -5.15 5.51 -1.11
CA GLU A 75 -5.29 4.40 -0.17
C GLU A 75 -3.96 3.96 0.43
N VAL A 76 -4.01 3.49 1.68
CA VAL A 76 -2.90 2.84 2.37
C VAL A 76 -3.45 1.59 3.06
N ARG A 77 -2.84 0.43 2.82
CA ARG A 77 -3.19 -0.84 3.45
C ARG A 77 -1.98 -1.44 4.14
N GLU A 78 -2.13 -1.76 5.42
CA GLU A 78 -1.20 -2.67 6.09
C GLU A 78 -1.58 -4.11 5.72
N LEU A 79 -0.58 -4.87 5.29
CA LEU A 79 -0.71 -6.24 4.85
C LEU A 79 0.03 -7.18 5.82
N GLY A 80 -0.21 -8.49 5.66
CA GLY A 80 0.57 -9.50 6.38
C GLY A 80 2.09 -9.34 6.19
N CYS A 81 2.86 -9.90 7.12
CA CYS A 81 4.33 -9.83 7.11
C CYS A 81 4.90 -8.40 7.16
N GLN A 82 4.19 -7.46 7.80
CA GLN A 82 4.62 -6.06 7.98
C GLN A 82 4.89 -5.34 6.65
N ARG A 83 4.07 -5.62 5.62
CA ARG A 83 4.14 -4.92 4.35
C ARG A 83 3.11 -3.81 4.29
N ILE A 84 3.41 -2.75 3.57
CA ILE A 84 2.52 -1.61 3.40
C ILE A 84 2.28 -1.42 1.91
N ALA A 85 1.03 -1.48 1.48
CA ALA A 85 0.64 -1.14 0.11
C ALA A 85 0.05 0.28 0.09
N VAL A 86 0.48 1.10 -0.86
CA VAL A 86 0.01 2.47 -1.06
C VAL A 86 -0.54 2.60 -2.48
N ARG A 87 -1.80 3.03 -2.61
CA ARG A 87 -2.41 3.38 -3.88
C ARG A 87 -2.28 4.87 -4.14
N ILE A 88 -1.78 5.19 -5.31
CA ILE A 88 -1.53 6.53 -5.79
C ILE A 88 -2.32 6.71 -7.08
N GLU A 89 -3.14 7.74 -7.14
CA GLU A 89 -3.80 8.19 -8.36
C GLU A 89 -2.99 9.37 -8.89
N LEU A 90 -2.56 9.30 -10.14
CA LEU A 90 -1.94 10.42 -10.83
C LEU A 90 -3.00 11.15 -11.64
N ASP A 91 -3.09 12.46 -11.45
CA ASP A 91 -3.98 13.33 -12.20
C ASP A 91 -3.19 14.02 -13.30
N ASP A 92 -3.49 13.69 -14.56
CA ASP A 92 -2.94 14.41 -15.70
C ASP A 92 -3.85 15.61 -15.99
N HIS A 93 -3.42 16.79 -15.55
CA HIS A 93 -4.14 18.04 -15.80
C HIS A 93 -4.32 18.35 -17.30
N ASN A 94 -3.75 17.56 -18.21
CA ASN A 94 -3.52 18.00 -19.57
C ASN A 94 -4.12 17.17 -20.72
N ARG A 95 -5.08 16.24 -20.53
CA ARG A 95 -6.14 15.88 -21.52
C ARG A 95 -6.84 14.53 -21.25
N LEU A 96 -8.17 14.57 -21.15
CA LEU A 96 -9.17 13.67 -21.77
C LEU A 96 -9.14 12.13 -21.64
N ALA A 97 -8.10 11.44 -21.17
CA ALA A 97 -8.18 9.99 -20.95
C ALA A 97 -7.06 9.49 -20.04
N SER A 98 -7.43 8.56 -19.16
CA SER A 98 -6.57 7.70 -18.34
C SER A 98 -6.09 8.26 -17.00
N HIS A 99 -6.89 8.04 -15.96
CA HIS A 99 -6.39 8.04 -14.58
C HIS A 99 -5.35 6.94 -14.42
N CYS A 100 -4.07 7.31 -14.36
CA CYS A 100 -3.01 6.36 -14.05
C CYS A 100 -3.06 6.01 -12.56
N THR A 101 -3.17 4.72 -12.25
CA THR A 101 -3.14 4.23 -10.87
C THR A 101 -1.84 3.47 -10.62
N ILE A 102 -1.15 3.82 -9.54
CA ILE A 102 0.07 3.16 -9.11
C ILE A 102 -0.17 2.52 -7.74
N TRP A 103 0.18 1.25 -7.61
CA TRP A 103 0.31 0.56 -6.34
C TRP A 103 1.78 0.36 -6.00
N GLU A 104 2.23 0.92 -4.88
CA GLU A 104 3.57 0.74 -4.36
C GLU A 104 3.53 -0.18 -3.13
N LEU A 105 4.40 -1.18 -3.09
CA LEU A 105 4.54 -2.10 -1.96
C LEU A 105 5.84 -1.84 -1.22
N TYR A 106 5.74 -1.61 0.08
CA TYR A 106 6.86 -1.31 0.97
C TYR A 106 7.05 -2.41 2.02
N ASP A 107 8.29 -2.57 2.48
CA ASP A 107 8.57 -3.24 3.76
C ASP A 107 8.37 -2.29 4.95
N SER A 108 8.48 -2.82 6.17
CA SER A 108 8.32 -2.05 7.41
C SER A 108 9.39 -0.99 7.65
N GLU A 109 10.49 -1.03 6.91
CA GLU A 109 11.57 -0.06 6.99
C GLU A 109 11.36 1.10 6.00
N GLY A 110 10.41 1.00 5.07
CA GLY A 110 10.12 2.00 4.05
C GLY A 110 10.82 1.77 2.71
N HIS A 111 11.42 0.59 2.49
CA HIS A 111 11.99 0.23 1.19
C HIS A 111 10.89 -0.19 0.22
N LEU A 112 10.95 0.35 -1.00
CA LEU A 112 10.06 -0.07 -2.07
C LEU A 112 10.47 -1.47 -2.55
N LEU A 113 9.53 -2.41 -2.55
CA LEU A 113 9.73 -3.80 -2.95
C LEU A 113 9.27 -4.04 -4.39
N SER A 114 8.11 -3.49 -4.73
CA SER A 114 7.49 -3.62 -6.05
C SER A 114 6.53 -2.46 -6.32
N MET A 115 6.30 -2.20 -7.60
CA MET A 115 5.36 -1.19 -8.07
C MET A 115 4.53 -1.77 -9.21
N LEU A 116 3.21 -1.60 -9.14
CA LEU A 116 2.28 -1.93 -10.21
C LEU A 116 1.69 -0.62 -10.75
N GLN A 117 1.70 -0.43 -12.06
CA GLN A 117 1.15 0.75 -12.71
C GLN A 117 0.09 0.32 -13.73
N ASP A 118 -1.11 0.88 -13.61
CA ASP A 118 -2.23 0.73 -14.52
C ASP A 118 -2.47 2.06 -15.23
N MET A 119 -2.30 2.08 -16.55
CA MET A 119 -2.42 3.26 -17.40
C MET A 119 -3.82 3.41 -18.03
N GLY A 120 -4.76 2.53 -17.70
CA GLY A 120 -6.14 2.58 -18.22
C GLY A 120 -6.30 2.17 -19.68
N ASP A 121 -5.22 1.86 -20.39
CA ASP A 121 -5.16 1.39 -21.78
C ASP A 121 -5.11 -0.15 -21.91
N ARG A 122 -5.46 -0.85 -20.82
CA ARG A 122 -5.42 -2.32 -20.65
C ARG A 122 -4.00 -2.89 -20.49
N GLU A 123 -2.98 -2.05 -20.38
CA GLU A 123 -1.64 -2.48 -20.00
C GLU A 123 -1.39 -2.28 -18.50
N ILE A 124 -0.82 -3.30 -17.88
CA ILE A 124 -0.41 -3.26 -16.48
C ILE A 124 1.09 -3.56 -16.41
N TRP A 125 1.83 -2.62 -15.84
CA TRP A 125 3.28 -2.68 -15.73
C TRP A 125 3.67 -3.06 -14.30
N LEU A 126 4.36 -4.19 -14.14
CA LEU A 126 4.91 -4.62 -12.85
C LEU A 126 6.43 -4.39 -12.83
N THR A 127 6.88 -3.50 -11.96
CA THR A 127 8.30 -3.26 -11.71
C THR A 127 8.72 -3.89 -10.38
N THR A 128 9.82 -4.64 -10.39
CA THR A 128 10.40 -5.30 -9.22
C THR A 128 11.92 -5.14 -9.21
N GLY A 129 12.58 -5.61 -8.15
CA GLY A 129 14.05 -5.62 -8.09
C GLY A 129 14.67 -4.28 -7.71
N PHE A 130 13.91 -3.41 -7.04
CA PHE A 130 14.43 -2.18 -6.45
C PHE A 130 15.58 -2.51 -5.48
N ARG A 131 16.79 -2.07 -5.83
CA ARG A 131 17.99 -2.35 -5.04
C ARG A 131 18.16 -1.31 -3.94
N ARG A 132 18.52 -1.78 -2.75
CA ARG A 132 19.03 -0.93 -1.67
C ARG A 132 20.43 -0.45 -2.08
N LYS A 133 20.67 0.86 -2.08
CA LYS A 133 22.05 1.37 -2.02
C LYS A 133 22.49 1.24 -0.57
N SER A 134 23.41 0.32 -0.29
CA SER A 134 24.14 0.33 0.99
C SER A 134 25.02 1.58 1.01
N LEU A 135 24.74 2.49 1.94
CA LEU A 135 25.61 3.61 2.29
C LEU A 135 26.80 3.11 3.11
#